data_AF-A0A9X2HI26-F1
#
_entry.id   AF-A0A9X2HI26-F1
#
_cell.length_a   1.000
_cell.length_b   1.000
_cell.length_c   1.000
_cell.angle_alpha   90.00
_cell.angle_beta   90.00
_cell.angle_gamma   90.00
#
_symmetry.space_group_name_H-M   'P 1'
#
loop_
_entity.id
_entity.type
_entity.pdbx_description
1 polymer ?
#
loop_
_entity_poly.entity_id
_entity_poly.type
_entity_poly.pdbx_seq_one_letter_code
_entity_poly.pdbx_strand_id
1 'polypeptide(L)' 'MPSPRVSLASVADALDRVVPELDELIREARLGTRHPLGIHELEERAQRIAAAIVAPFRAPAVPSVKVTMGKSGGAWV' A
#
# COMPACT_ATOMS: atom_id res chain seq x y z
N MET A 1 -5.11 25.08 3.10
CA MET A 1 -5.75 23.76 2.92
C MET A 1 -4.92 22.72 3.67
N PRO A 2 -5.43 22.07 4.73
CA PRO A 2 -4.70 21.00 5.39
C PRO A 2 -4.62 19.79 4.44
N SER A 3 -3.41 19.33 4.11
CA SER A 3 -3.18 18.13 3.32
C SER A 3 -3.86 16.92 3.99
N PRO A 4 -4.44 15.97 3.23
CA PRO A 4 -5.02 14.77 3.81
C PRO A 4 -3.88 13.92 4.36
N ARG A 5 -3.53 14.14 5.63
CA ARG A 5 -2.59 13.29 6.33
C ARG A 5 -3.30 11.95 6.49
N VAL A 6 -2.72 10.89 5.94
CA VAL A 6 -3.10 9.51 6.27
C VAL A 6 -3.13 9.44 7.80
N SER A 7 -4.30 9.20 8.38
CA SER A 7 -4.43 9.15 9.83
C SER A 7 -3.89 7.81 10.31
N LEU A 8 -3.25 7.77 11.48
CA LEU A 8 -2.79 6.51 12.06
C LEU A 8 -3.94 5.50 12.22
N ALA A 9 -5.15 5.98 12.50
CA ALA A 9 -6.36 5.16 12.53
C ALA A 9 -6.63 4.48 11.18
N SER A 10 -6.53 5.21 10.06
CA SER A 10 -6.71 4.64 8.72
C SER A 10 -5.64 3.63 8.32
N VAL A 11 -4.42 3.75 8.87
CA VAL A 11 -3.35 2.75 8.67
C VAL A 11 -3.66 1.49 9.47
N ALA A 12 -4.06 1.64 10.74
CA ALA A 12 -4.44 0.51 11.58
C ALA A 12 -5.60 -0.28 10.96
N ASP A 13 -6.66 0.41 10.54
CA ASP A 13 -7.81 -0.21 9.86
C ASP A 13 -7.41 -0.95 8.57
N ALA A 14 -6.42 -0.43 7.84
CA ALA A 14 -5.91 -1.08 6.63
C ALA A 14 -5.09 -2.33 6.95
N LEU A 15 -4.28 -2.30 8.02
CA LEU A 15 -3.50 -3.45 8.47
C LEU A 15 -4.39 -4.55 9.04
N ASP A 16 -5.42 -4.19 9.81
CA ASP A 16 -6.38 -5.16 10.39
C ASP A 16 -7.08 -5.99 9.31
N ARG A 17 -7.32 -5.40 8.13
CA ARG A 17 -7.88 -6.14 6.98
C ARG A 17 -6.92 -7.16 6.39
N VAL A 18 -5.61 -6.97 6.54
CA VAL A 18 -4.58 -7.86 5.97
C VAL A 18 -4.26 -9.04 6.90
N VAL A 19 -4.46 -8.90 8.21
CA VAL A 19 -4.22 -9.95 9.21
C VAL A 19 -4.79 -11.32 8.82
N PRO A 20 -6.09 -11.48 8.47
CA PRO A 20 -6.63 -12.79 8.13
C PRO A 20 -5.98 -13.40 6.88
N GLU A 21 -5.60 -12.60 5.89
CA GLU A 21 -4.93 -13.10 4.68
C GLU A 21 -3.51 -13.60 4.98
N LEU A 22 -2.80 -12.92 5.88
CA LEU A 22 -1.48 -13.34 6.35
C LEU A 22 -1.55 -14.62 7.17
N ASP A 23 -2.52 -14.74 8.08
CA ASP A 23 -2.73 -15.95 8.88
C ASP A 23 -3.02 -17.16 7.99
N GLU A 24 -3.84 -16.99 6.96
CA GLU A 24 -4.11 -18.03 5.97
C GLU A 24 -2.86 -18.43 5.17
N LEU A 25 -2.03 -17.47 4.75
CA LEU A 25 -0.77 -17.77 4.08
C LEU A 25 0.16 -18.59 4.99
N ILE A 26 0.29 -18.22 6.27
CA ILE A 26 1.10 -18.94 7.26
C ILE A 26 0.55 -20.36 7.46
N ARG A 27 -0.78 -20.49 7.55
CA ARG A 27 -1.46 -21.78 7.70
C ARG A 27 -1.16 -22.70 6.52
N GLU A 28 -1.32 -22.21 5.30
CA GLU A 28 -1.04 -22.95 4.06
C GLU A 28 0.44 -23.34 3.96
N ALA A 29 1.36 -22.42 4.27
CA ALA A 29 2.79 -22.69 4.28
C ALA A 29 3.19 -23.77 5.30
N ARG A 30 2.53 -23.80 6.47
CA ARG A 30 2.73 -24.83 7.50
C ARG A 30 2.13 -26.18 7.14
N LEU A 31 0.96 -26.19 6.53
CA LEU A 31 0.28 -27.42 6.09
C LEU A 31 0.98 -28.04 4.88
N GLY A 32 1.63 -27.23 4.05
CA GLY A 32 2.56 -27.64 3.02
C GLY A 32 1.92 -28.44 1.89
N THR A 33 1.71 -27.81 0.73
CA THR A 33 1.65 -28.55 -0.52
C THR A 33 3.09 -28.86 -0.96
N ARG A 34 3.49 -30.13 -0.91
CA ARG A 34 4.81 -30.65 -1.32
C ARG A 34 5.09 -30.53 -2.83
N HIS A 35 4.39 -29.64 -3.53
CA HIS A 35 4.47 -29.50 -4.98
C HIS A 35 5.23 -28.22 -5.34
N PRO A 36 6.26 -28.27 -6.22
CA PRO A 36 7.05 -27.10 -6.60
C PRO A 36 6.22 -25.93 -7.14
N LEU A 37 5.12 -26.22 -7.84
CA LEU A 37 4.19 -25.19 -8.33
C LEU A 37 3.47 -24.43 -7.19
N GLY A 38 3.27 -25.06 -6.03
CA GLY A 38 2.62 -24.42 -4.88
C GLY A 38 3.51 -23.38 -4.19
N ILE A 39 4.83 -23.47 -4.32
CA ILE A 39 5.75 -22.47 -3.75
C ILE A 39 5.64 -21.14 -4.51
N HIS A 40 5.50 -21.19 -5.83
CA HIS A 40 5.35 -19.99 -6.64
C HIS A 40 4.03 -19.26 -6.35
N GLU A 41 2.93 -20.00 -6.22
CA GLU A 41 1.63 -19.43 -5.83
C GLU A 41 1.65 -18.80 -4.44
N LEU A 42 2.35 -19.44 -3.49
CA LEU A 42 2.59 -18.89 -2.15
C LEU A 42 3.43 -17.61 -2.21
N GLU A 43 4.46 -17.58 -3.05
CA GLU A 43 5.30 -16.40 -3.24
C GLU A 43 4.51 -15.23 -3.84
N GLU A 44 3.76 -15.45 -4.92
CA GLU A 44 2.92 -14.41 -5.53
C GLU A 44 1.92 -13.84 -4.53
N ARG A 45 1.31 -14.71 -3.72
CA ARG A 45 0.37 -14.29 -2.68
C ARG A 45 1.07 -13.51 -1.56
N ALA A 46 2.27 -13.92 -1.15
CA ALA A 46 3.09 -13.19 -0.19
C ALA A 46 3.47 -11.79 -0.70
N GLN A 47 3.82 -11.65 -1.98
CA GLN A 47 4.12 -10.36 -2.59
C GLN A 47 2.91 -9.41 -2.58
N ARG A 48 1.70 -9.92 -2.88
CA ARG A 48 0.45 -9.14 -2.79
C ARG A 48 0.18 -8.64 -1.38
N ILE A 49 0.31 -9.52 -0.38
CA ILE A 49 0.13 -9.17 1.03
C ILE A 49 1.15 -8.12 1.46
N ALA A 50 2.43 -8.28 1.08
CA ALA A 50 3.47 -7.30 1.36
C ALA A 50 3.17 -5.93 0.73
N ALA A 51 2.67 -5.91 -0.50
CA ALA A 51 2.24 -4.67 -1.16
C ALA A 51 1.07 -4.01 -0.40
N ALA A 52 0.10 -4.78 0.06
CA ALA A 52 -1.04 -4.29 0.85
C ALA A 52 -0.62 -3.73 2.22
N ILE A 53 0.35 -4.36 2.90
CA ILE A 53 0.91 -3.85 4.17
C ILE A 53 1.59 -2.49 3.96
N VAL A 54 2.35 -2.34 2.87
CA VAL A 54 3.16 -1.15 2.63
C VAL A 54 2.35 -0.01 2.01
N ALA A 55 1.26 -0.32 1.28
CA ALA A 55 0.46 0.68 0.56
C ALA A 55 -0.03 1.85 1.44
N PRO A 56 -0.56 1.65 2.66
CA PRO A 56 -1.00 2.76 3.53
C PRO A 56 0.11 3.73 3.94
N PHE A 57 1.37 3.26 3.93
CA PHE A 57 2.54 4.08 4.29
C PHE A 57 3.11 4.85 3.09
N ARG A 58 2.82 4.41 1.87
CA ARG A 58 3.20 5.13 0.65
C ARG A 58 2.21 6.27 0.48
N ALA A 59 2.64 7.49 0.81
CA ALA A 59 1.86 8.69 0.54
C ALA A 59 1.31 8.62 -0.90
N PRO A 60 0.05 9.02 -1.15
CA PRO A 60 -0.42 9.18 -2.52
C PRO A 60 0.58 10.11 -3.20
N ALA A 61 1.13 9.68 -4.33
CA ALA A 61 2.05 10.49 -5.12
C ALA A 61 1.41 11.86 -5.25
N VAL A 62 1.96 12.86 -4.56
CA VAL A 62 1.46 14.22 -4.63
C VAL A 62 1.53 14.53 -6.12
N PRO A 63 0.40 14.82 -6.82
CA PRO A 63 0.50 15.21 -8.21
C PRO A 63 1.42 16.41 -8.21
N SER A 64 2.61 16.25 -8.79
CA SER A 64 3.58 17.33 -8.92
C SER A 64 2.82 18.47 -9.58
N VAL A 65 2.49 19.49 -8.79
CA VAL A 65 1.86 20.69 -9.32
C VAL A 65 2.87 21.21 -10.32
N LYS A 66 2.61 21.01 -11.61
CA LYS A 66 3.34 21.67 -12.68
C LYS A 66 3.06 23.15 -12.45
N VAL A 67 3.95 23.84 -11.75
CA VAL A 67 3.98 25.29 -11.71
C VAL A 67 4.38 25.71 -13.12
N THR A 68 3.38 25.86 -13.98
CA THR A 68 3.55 26.57 -15.23
C THR A 68 3.91 28.00 -14.82
N MET A 69 5.17 28.37 -14.98
CA MET A 69 5.65 29.73 -14.74
C MET A 69 4.91 30.64 -15.72
N GLY A 70 3.82 31.23 -15.22
CA GLY A 70 3.01 32.20 -15.95
C GLY A 70 3.88 33.39 -16.31
N LYS A 71 4.08 33.60 -17.61
CA LYS A 71 4.74 34.76 -18.18
C LYS A 71 3.81 35.98 -18.07
N SER A 72 3.60 36.50 -16.87
CA SER A 72 3.03 37.84 -16.65
C SER A 72 2.98 38.16 -15.15
N GLY A 73 3.64 39.26 -14.78
CA GLY A 73 3.57 39.82 -13.44
C GLY A 73 2.16 40.29 -13.10
N GLY A 74 1.79 40.15 -11.82
CA GLY A 74 0.54 40.65 -11.27
C GLY A 74 0.15 39.90 -10.00
N ALA A 75 0.62 40.40 -8.86
CA ALA A 75 0.17 39.98 -7.53
C ALA A 75 -1.29 40.40 -7.28
N TRP A 76 -2.04 39.63 -6.47
CA TRP A 76 -3.01 40.16 -5.49
C TRP A 76 -3.16 39.18 -4.31
N VAL A 77 -3.42 39.77 -3.14
CA VAL A 77 -3.52 39.19 -1.77
C VAL A 77 -4.64 38.17 -1.58
#